data_AF-A0A7R9HA12-F1
#
_entry.id   AF-A0A7R9HA12-F1
#
_cell.length_a   1.000
_cell.length_b   1.000
_cell.length_c   1.000
_cell.angle_alpha   90.00
_cell.angle_beta   90.00
_cell.angle_gamma   90.00
#
_symmetry.space_group_name_H-M   'P 1'
#
loop_
_entity.id
_entity.type
_entity.pdbx_description
1 polymer ?
#
loop_
_entity_poly.entity_id
_entity_poly.type
_entity_poly.pdbx_seq_one_letter_code
_entity_poly.pdbx_strand_id
1 'polypeptide(L)'
;RIVWTGLPVTERLWFPLWLGLQTSSNTAVWLKSSYDLSTFSFFQRTSVQEFMAFVSKTIVERTQTAARQSVKEGEYMCHVYVRGDNLAGVLISDHDYPHRVSHTLLTKVCTLTVCQVA
;
A
#
# COMPACT_ATOMS: atom_id res chain seq x y z
N ARG A 1 -2.00 -4.47 19.19
CA ARG A 1 -3.17 -4.91 18.40
C ARG A 1 -3.87 -3.66 17.90
N ILE A 2 -3.83 -3.38 16.60
CA ILE A 2 -4.60 -2.28 16.05
C ILE A 2 -6.05 -2.77 15.98
N VAL A 3 -6.92 -2.13 16.75
CA VAL A 3 -8.32 -2.49 16.88
C VAL A 3 -9.09 -1.67 15.83
N TRP A 4 -9.59 -2.37 14.81
CA TRP A 4 -10.43 -1.83 13.74
C TRP A 4 -11.90 -1.78 14.18
N THR A 5 -12.25 -1.00 15.20
CA THR A 5 -13.63 -0.96 15.76
C THR A 5 -14.56 0.11 15.16
N GLY A 6 -14.18 0.77 14.06
CA GLY A 6 -14.94 1.94 13.56
C GLY A 6 -15.43 1.89 12.12
N LEU A 7 -15.15 0.83 11.34
CA LEU A 7 -15.60 0.77 9.94
C LEU A 7 -16.92 0.00 9.81
N PRO A 8 -17.93 0.54 9.11
CA PRO A 8 -19.21 -0.13 8.90
C PRO A 8 -19.03 -1.49 8.22
N VAL A 9 -19.84 -2.44 8.68
CA VAL A 9 -19.78 -3.92 8.52
C VAL A 9 -19.86 -4.45 7.07
N THR A 10 -19.83 -3.60 6.04
CA THR A 10 -19.94 -4.02 4.62
C THR A 10 -18.61 -4.15 3.86
N GLU A 11 -17.46 -3.76 4.41
CA GLU A 11 -16.14 -3.90 3.74
C GLU A 11 -15.38 -5.19 4.14
N ARG A 12 -16.11 -6.28 4.43
CA ARG A 12 -15.54 -7.58 4.83
C ARG A 12 -15.28 -8.52 3.63
N LEU A 13 -14.85 -7.98 2.49
CA LEU A 13 -14.40 -8.77 1.36
C LEU A 13 -13.14 -8.13 0.73
N TRP A 14 -12.01 -8.83 0.89
CA TRP A 14 -10.86 -8.84 -0.03
C TRP A 14 -10.27 -7.47 -0.39
N PHE A 15 -9.33 -6.97 0.42
CA PHE A 15 -8.51 -5.82 0.01
C PHE A 15 -7.01 -6.17 0.08
N PRO A 16 -6.31 -6.17 -1.08
CA PRO A 16 -4.92 -6.55 -1.16
C PRO A 16 -4.02 -5.44 -0.60
N LEU A 17 -2.93 -5.91 0.00
CA LEU A 17 -1.70 -5.21 0.36
C LEU A 17 -1.84 -3.79 0.93
N TRP A 18 -1.77 -3.70 2.25
CA TRP A 18 -1.62 -2.44 2.97
C TRP A 18 -0.15 -2.15 3.20
N LEU A 19 0.35 -1.01 2.72
CA LEU A 19 1.60 -0.45 3.21
C LEU A 19 1.63 1.07 3.29
N GLY A 20 1.71 1.59 4.51
CA GLY A 20 2.10 2.96 4.79
C GLY A 20 3.62 3.07 4.93
N LEU A 21 4.30 3.75 4.01
CA LEU A 21 5.70 4.17 4.15
C LEU A 21 5.72 5.65 4.56
N GLN A 22 6.33 6.00 5.70
CA GLN A 22 6.56 7.40 6.04
C GLN A 22 7.86 7.86 5.39
N THR A 23 7.79 8.88 4.51
CA THR A 23 8.94 9.50 3.83
C THR A 23 9.44 10.69 4.64
N SER A 24 9.92 10.46 5.87
CA SER A 24 10.69 11.52 6.55
C SER A 24 12.08 11.60 5.88
N SER A 25 12.20 12.45 4.87
CA SER A 25 13.47 12.91 4.26
C SER A 25 14.45 11.81 3.82
N ASN A 26 14.27 11.27 2.60
CA ASN A 26 15.15 10.33 1.88
C ASN A 26 15.21 8.87 2.37
N THR A 27 14.52 8.49 3.43
CA THR A 27 14.41 7.07 3.82
C THR A 27 12.96 6.71 4.04
N ALA A 28 12.52 5.66 3.37
CA ALA A 28 11.15 5.19 3.50
C ALA A 28 11.07 4.14 4.62
N VAL A 29 10.32 4.48 5.69
CA VAL A 29 10.17 3.64 6.88
C VAL A 29 8.84 2.89 6.84
N TRP A 30 8.90 1.58 7.07
CA TRP A 30 7.74 0.69 7.12
C TRP A 30 6.94 0.92 8.40
N LEU A 31 5.70 1.41 8.29
CA LEU A 31 4.81 1.51 9.45
C LEU A 31 4.06 0.20 9.67
N LYS A 32 3.41 -0.27 8.61
CA LYS A 32 2.50 -1.42 8.66
C LYS A 32 2.44 -2.12 7.33
N SER A 33 2.52 -3.44 7.36
CA SER A 33 2.42 -4.32 6.20
C SER A 33 1.37 -5.40 6.38
N SER A 34 0.69 -5.73 5.29
CA SER A 34 -0.18 -6.90 5.17
C SER A 34 -0.01 -7.45 3.77
N TYR A 35 0.17 -8.76 3.64
CA TYR A 35 0.35 -9.44 2.36
C TYR A 35 -0.66 -10.59 2.28
N ASP A 36 -1.36 -10.71 1.16
CA ASP A 36 -2.14 -11.90 0.85
C ASP A 36 -1.44 -12.63 -0.30
N LEU A 37 -0.86 -13.79 0.03
CA LEU A 37 -0.08 -14.62 -0.89
C LEU A 37 -0.72 -16.00 -1.07
N SER A 38 -2.00 -16.12 -0.73
CA SER A 38 -2.75 -17.38 -0.81
C SER A 38 -2.78 -17.97 -2.22
N THR A 39 -2.83 -17.11 -3.24
CA THR A 39 -2.82 -17.47 -4.67
C THR A 39 -1.46 -18.03 -5.15
N PHE A 40 -0.36 -17.74 -4.44
CA PHE A 40 0.98 -18.19 -4.85
C PHE A 40 1.35 -19.54 -4.21
N SER A 41 2.18 -20.31 -4.93
CA SER A 41 2.73 -21.58 -4.44
C SER A 41 3.58 -21.36 -3.18
N PHE A 42 3.49 -22.27 -2.21
CA PHE A 42 4.11 -22.15 -0.88
C PHE A 42 5.60 -21.76 -0.93
N PHE A 43 6.36 -22.33 -1.85
CA PHE A 43 7.80 -22.07 -2.01
C PHE A 43 8.12 -20.69 -2.59
N GLN A 44 7.19 -20.06 -3.32
CA GLN A 44 7.40 -18.75 -3.95
C GLN A 44 6.94 -17.59 -3.05
N ARG A 45 6.08 -17.85 -2.04
CA ARG A 45 5.50 -16.81 -1.17
C ARG A 45 6.55 -15.92 -0.54
N THR A 46 7.63 -16.50 0.00
CA THR A 46 8.71 -15.72 0.63
C THR A 46 9.36 -14.76 -0.36
N SER A 47 9.75 -15.24 -1.55
CA SER A 47 10.38 -14.39 -2.57
C SER A 47 9.44 -13.30 -3.08
N VAL A 48 8.15 -13.60 -3.25
CA VAL A 48 7.14 -12.62 -3.68
C VAL A 48 6.92 -11.56 -2.60
N GLN A 49 6.89 -11.94 -1.32
CA GLN A 49 6.75 -11.01 -0.21
C GLN A 49 7.91 -10.01 -0.17
N GLU A 50 9.15 -10.51 -0.26
CA GLU A 50 10.35 -9.66 -0.27
C GLU A 50 10.37 -8.74 -1.50
N PHE A 51 9.94 -9.24 -2.67
CA PHE A 51 9.83 -8.44 -3.88
C PHE A 51 8.80 -7.32 -3.74
N MET A 52 7.59 -7.62 -3.26
CA MET A 52 6.54 -6.62 -3.01
C MET A 52 7.00 -5.56 -2.01
N ALA A 53 7.74 -5.97 -0.98
CA ALA A 53 8.31 -5.05 -0.02
C ALA A 53 9.35 -4.12 -0.70
N PHE A 54 10.28 -4.70 -1.44
CA PHE A 54 11.32 -3.95 -2.13
C PHE A 54 10.74 -2.92 -3.11
N VAL A 55 9.82 -3.34 -3.98
CA VAL A 55 9.19 -2.48 -4.99
C VAL A 55 8.46 -1.31 -4.34
N SER A 56 7.72 -1.56 -3.26
CA SER A 56 7.01 -0.49 -2.54
C SER A 56 7.96 0.57 -2.00
N LYS A 57 9.11 0.16 -1.47
CA LYS A 57 10.15 1.09 -1.00
C LYS A 57 10.71 1.91 -2.15
N THR A 58 11.11 1.26 -3.24
CA THR A 58 11.71 1.92 -4.39
C THR A 58 10.75 2.93 -5.03
N ILE A 59 9.47 2.59 -5.19
CA ILE A 59 8.48 3.50 -5.77
C ILE A 59 8.27 4.72 -4.89
N VAL A 60 8.21 4.54 -3.57
CA VAL A 60 8.05 5.64 -2.62
C VAL A 60 9.27 6.57 -2.64
N GLU A 61 10.48 6.03 -2.72
CA GLU A 61 11.71 6.84 -2.84
C GLU A 61 11.81 7.57 -4.18
N ARG A 62 11.16 7.05 -5.24
CA ARG A 62 11.09 7.69 -6.57
C ARG A 62 9.98 8.73 -6.68
N THR A 63 8.95 8.66 -5.84
CA THR A 63 7.76 9.51 -5.93
C THR A 63 7.97 10.80 -5.13
N GLN A 64 7.73 11.95 -5.75
CA GLN A 64 7.76 13.24 -5.06
C GLN A 64 6.62 13.38 -4.03
N THR A 65 6.88 14.11 -2.95
CA THR A 65 5.87 14.43 -1.93
C THR A 65 4.67 15.14 -2.57
N ALA A 66 3.46 14.83 -2.10
CA ALA A 66 2.18 15.36 -2.61
C ALA A 66 1.79 14.91 -4.03
N ALA A 67 2.38 13.84 -4.56
CA ALA A 67 2.00 13.27 -5.86
C ALA A 67 1.33 11.89 -5.75
N ARG A 68 0.55 11.58 -6.79
CA ARG A 68 -0.01 10.25 -7.06
C ARG A 68 0.69 9.68 -8.28
N GLN A 69 1.14 8.44 -8.18
CA GLN A 69 1.72 7.74 -9.33
C GLN A 69 1.16 6.31 -9.41
N SER A 70 1.25 5.73 -10.59
CA SER A 70 0.88 4.34 -10.82
C SER A 70 1.94 3.77 -11.75
N VAL A 71 2.63 2.74 -11.28
CA VAL A 71 3.75 2.10 -11.96
C VAL A 71 3.32 0.69 -12.32
N LYS A 72 3.50 0.30 -13.58
CA LYS A 72 3.24 -1.05 -14.03
C LYS A 72 4.54 -1.86 -13.90
N GLU A 73 4.49 -2.97 -13.17
CA GLU A 73 5.63 -3.86 -12.95
C GLU A 73 5.21 -5.30 -13.32
N GLY A 74 5.52 -5.70 -14.55
CA GLY A 74 5.09 -6.98 -15.12
C GLY A 74 3.56 -7.09 -15.22
N GLU A 75 3.01 -8.13 -14.58
CA GLU A 75 1.57 -8.42 -14.51
C GLU A 75 0.84 -7.62 -13.41
N TYR A 76 1.60 -6.97 -12.52
CA TYR A 76 1.07 -6.20 -11.39
C TYR A 76 1.12 -4.70 -11.65
N MET A 77 0.19 -4.00 -11.03
CA MET A 77 0.09 -2.55 -11.02
C MET A 77 0.29 -2.03 -9.59
N CYS A 78 1.26 -1.15 -9.43
CA CYS A 78 1.59 -0.52 -8.16
C CYS A 78 1.06 0.91 -8.16
N HIS A 79 0.12 1.21 -7.27
CA HIS A 79 -0.40 2.56 -7.03
C HIS A 79 0.25 3.15 -5.79
N VAL A 80 0.79 4.35 -5.92
CA VAL A 80 1.41 5.09 -4.82
C VAL A 80 0.73 6.44 -4.65
N TYR A 81 0.51 6.80 -3.40
CA TYR A 81 0.02 8.11 -3.02
C TYR A 81 0.86 8.66 -1.88
N VAL A 82 1.60 9.74 -2.14
CA VAL A 82 2.36 10.46 -1.13
C VAL A 82 1.58 11.72 -0.74
N ARG A 83 1.25 11.83 0.53
CA ARG A 83 0.60 13.00 1.12
C ARG A 83 1.65 14.05 1.50
N GLY A 84 1.25 15.33 1.53
CA GLY A 84 2.11 16.46 1.92
C GLY A 84 2.74 16.33 3.31
N ASP A 85 2.11 15.56 4.20
CA ASP A 85 2.58 15.27 5.56
C ASP A 85 3.68 14.19 5.60
N ASN A 86 4.31 13.90 4.46
CA ASN A 86 5.32 12.84 4.29
C ASN A 86 4.81 11.42 4.60
N LEU A 87 3.50 11.20 4.51
CA LEU A 87 2.88 9.88 4.61
C LEU A 87 2.64 9.33 3.20
N ALA A 88 3.24 8.21 2.87
CA ALA A 88 2.99 7.50 1.62
C ALA A 88 2.17 6.23 1.87
N GLY A 89 1.22 5.96 0.99
CA GLY A 89 0.54 4.68 0.87
C GLY A 89 0.90 4.02 -0.46
N VAL A 90 1.22 2.73 -0.43
CA VAL A 90 1.43 1.91 -1.62
C VAL A 90 0.40 0.79 -1.62
N LEU A 91 -0.19 0.54 -2.77
CA LEU A 91 -1.11 -0.55 -3.02
C LEU A 91 -0.67 -1.27 -4.30
N ILE A 92 -0.46 -2.58 -4.20
CA ILE A 92 -0.13 -3.43 -5.34
C ILE A 92 -1.36 -4.27 -5.66
N SER A 93 -1.81 -4.21 -6.89
CA SER A 93 -2.97 -4.94 -7.41
C SER A 93 -2.64 -5.53 -8.77
N ASP A 94 -3.48 -6.43 -9.27
CA ASP A 94 -3.38 -6.89 -10.66
C ASP A 94 -3.72 -5.76 -11.65
N HIS A 95 -3.29 -5.91 -12.91
CA HIS A 95 -3.52 -4.92 -13.97
C HIS A 95 -5.01 -4.72 -14.33
N ASP A 96 -5.85 -5.73 -14.08
CA ASP A 96 -7.28 -5.67 -14.37
C ASP A 96 -8.04 -4.82 -13.33
N TYR A 97 -7.38 -4.50 -12.20
CA TYR A 97 -8.01 -3.75 -11.13
C TYR A 97 -8.19 -2.26 -11.50
N PRO A 98 -9.39 -1.69 -11.37
CA PRO A 98 -9.65 -0.32 -11.79
C PRO A 98 -8.91 0.68 -10.90
N HIS A 99 -8.08 1.53 -11.53
CA HIS A 99 -7.27 2.55 -10.86
C HIS A 99 -8.08 3.43 -9.91
N ARG A 100 -9.31 3.77 -10.29
CA ARG A 100 -10.19 4.64 -9.48
C ARG A 100 -10.40 4.04 -8.09
N VAL A 101 -10.63 2.74 -8.00
CA VAL A 101 -10.88 2.05 -6.73
C VAL A 101 -9.61 2.01 -5.89
N SER A 102 -8.46 1.72 -6.50
CA SER A 102 -7.14 1.75 -5.84
C SER A 102 -6.85 3.10 -5.19
N HIS A 103 -7.06 4.19 -5.93
CA HIS A 103 -6.80 5.55 -5.43
C HIS A 103 -7.77 5.98 -4.33
N THR A 104 -9.05 5.57 -4.42
CA THR A 104 -10.03 5.80 -3.36
C THR A 104 -9.65 5.05 -2.07
N LEU A 105 -9.22 3.79 -2.19
CA LEU A 105 -8.77 2.99 -1.05
C LEU A 105 -7.53 3.58 -0.40
N LEU A 106 -6.51 3.94 -1.19
CA LEU A 106 -5.29 4.60 -0.71
C LEU A 106 -5.60 5.88 0.08
N THR A 107 -6.57 6.67 -0.38
CA THR A 107 -6.99 7.90 0.31
C THR A 107 -7.63 7.58 1.66
N LYS A 108 -8.61 6.65 1.69
CA LYS A 108 -9.26 6.21 2.94
C LYS A 108 -8.25 5.69 3.94
N VAL A 109 -7.36 4.80 3.49
CA VAL A 109 -6.29 4.20 4.27
C VAL A 109 -5.40 5.26 4.90
N CYS A 110 -4.90 6.20 4.10
CA CYS A 110 -3.98 7.24 4.57
C CYS A 110 -4.65 8.12 5.65
N THR A 111 -5.94 8.40 5.51
CA THR A 111 -6.71 9.13 6.53
C THR A 111 -6.85 8.33 7.83
N LEU A 112 -7.12 7.03 7.76
CA LEU A 112 -7.29 6.18 8.94
C LEU A 112 -5.98 6.03 9.74
N THR A 113 -4.82 5.93 9.07
CA THR A 113 -3.53 5.81 9.77
C THR A 113 -3.21 7.03 10.61
N VAL A 114 -3.55 8.23 10.14
CA VAL A 114 -3.31 9.47 10.88
C VAL A 114 -4.08 9.46 12.21
N CYS A 115 -5.34 9.01 12.20
CA CYS A 115 -6.16 8.91 13.42
C CYS A 115 -5.70 7.83 14.42
N GLN A 116 -4.84 6.87 14.03
CA GLN A 116 -4.33 5.85 14.95
C GLN A 116 -2.97 6.21 15.54
N VAL A 117 -2.28 7.19 14.97
CA VAL A 117 -0.96 7.65 15.42
C VAL A 117 -1.06 8.95 16.24
N ALA A 118 -2.14 9.73 16.05
CA ALA A 118 -2.50 10.87 16.91
C ALA A 118 -3.27 10.41 18.16
#